data_AF-A0A6F9ZL26-F1
#
_entry.id   AF-A0A6F9ZL26-F1
#
_cell.length_a   1.000
_cell.length_b   1.000
_cell.length_c   1.000
_cell.angle_alpha   90.00
_cell.angle_beta   90.00
_cell.angle_gamma   90.00
#
_symmetry.space_group_name_H-M   'P 1'
#
loop_
_entity.id
_entity.type
_entity.pdbx_description
1 polymer ?
#
loop_
_entity_poly.entity_id
_entity_poly.type
_entity_poly.pdbx_seq_one_letter_code
_entity_poly.pdbx_strand_id
1 'polypeptide(L)'
;MTLEEKIKIEERIVEVLKTVYDPEIPVDVYNLGLIYRIELHDDTTLDVDMTLTAPNCPAADFIVEDVRLKLEGITGIGDVRINLVFEPEWDKDMMSEEAKLELGFM
;
A
#
# COMPACT_ATOMS: atom_id res chain seq x y z
N MET A 1 -2.65 -21.89 5.76
CA MET A 1 -2.78 -21.70 4.30
C MET A 1 -1.56 -22.31 3.62
N THR A 2 -1.69 -22.79 2.39
CA THR A 2 -0.52 -23.22 1.60
C THR A 2 0.26 -22.01 1.09
N LEU A 3 1.54 -22.19 0.74
CA LEU A 3 2.38 -21.13 0.18
C LEU A 3 1.79 -20.59 -1.14
N GLU A 4 1.24 -21.48 -1.98
CA GLU A 4 0.60 -21.10 -3.24
C GLU A 4 -0.65 -20.23 -3.04
N GLU A 5 -1.42 -20.46 -1.98
CA GLU A 5 -2.56 -19.62 -1.63
C GLU A 5 -2.13 -18.25 -1.13
N LYS A 6 -1.07 -18.17 -0.32
CA LYS A 6 -0.53 -16.89 0.17
C LYS A 6 -0.05 -16.02 -0.99
N ILE A 7 0.74 -16.58 -1.90
CA ILE A 7 1.26 -15.85 -3.07
C ILE A 7 0.11 -15.28 -3.90
N LYS A 8 -0.95 -16.05 -4.16
CA LYS A 8 -2.12 -15.56 -4.90
C LYS A 8 -2.85 -14.42 -4.19
N ILE A 9 -2.90 -14.44 -2.87
CA ILE A 9 -3.52 -13.37 -2.09
C ILE A 9 -2.61 -12.14 -2.08
N GLU A 10 -1.29 -12.32 -1.93
CA GLU A 10 -0.29 -11.25 -2.03
C GLU A 10 -0.32 -10.56 -3.39
N GLU A 11 -0.39 -11.31 -4.49
CA GLU A 11 -0.58 -10.75 -5.83
C GLU A 11 -1.84 -9.88 -5.89
N ARG A 12 -2.95 -10.36 -5.32
CA ARG A 12 -4.22 -9.63 -5.30
C ARG A 12 -4.18 -8.39 -4.41
N ILE A 13 -3.46 -8.46 -3.28
CA ILE A 13 -3.19 -7.30 -2.41
C ILE A 13 -2.48 -6.22 -3.22
N VAL A 14 -1.41 -6.58 -3.94
CA VAL A 14 -0.65 -5.64 -4.77
C VAL A 14 -1.53 -5.04 -5.87
N GLU A 15 -2.34 -5.84 -6.56
CA GLU A 15 -3.29 -5.35 -7.57
C GLU A 15 -4.27 -4.34 -6.97
N VAL A 16 -4.81 -4.62 -5.78
CA VAL A 16 -5.74 -3.73 -5.08
C VAL A 16 -5.06 -2.43 -4.64
N LEU A 17 -3.84 -2.50 -4.11
CA LEU A 17 -3.07 -1.33 -3.71
C LEU A 17 -2.79 -0.40 -4.90
N LYS A 18 -2.56 -0.95 -6.09
CA LYS A 18 -2.42 -0.18 -7.34
C LYS A 18 -3.70 0.55 -7.78
N THR A 19 -4.85 0.24 -7.19
CA THR A 19 -6.11 0.97 -7.44
C THR A 19 -6.34 2.12 -6.47
N VAL A 20 -5.49 2.25 -5.45
CA VAL A 20 -5.55 3.34 -4.47
C VAL A 20 -4.60 4.43 -4.93
N TYR A 21 -5.15 5.57 -5.29
CA TYR A 21 -4.41 6.73 -5.76
C TYR A 21 -4.32 7.79 -4.67
N ASP A 22 -3.18 8.46 -4.60
CA ASP A 22 -3.03 9.63 -3.75
C ASP A 22 -3.85 10.79 -4.38
N PRO A 23 -4.68 11.52 -3.62
CA PRO A 23 -5.48 12.63 -4.17
C PRO A 23 -4.63 13.88 -4.47
N GLU A 24 -3.45 14.01 -3.88
CA GLU A 24 -2.49 15.08 -4.13
C GLU A 24 -1.54 14.73 -5.28
N ILE A 25 -1.18 13.45 -5.44
CA ILE A 25 -0.28 12.95 -6.50
C ILE A 25 -1.02 11.90 -7.34
N PRO A 26 -1.18 12.08 -8.67
CA PRO A 26 -1.97 11.19 -9.53
C PRO A 26 -1.28 9.85 -9.84
N VAL A 27 -0.73 9.19 -8.82
CA VAL A 27 -0.01 7.92 -8.87
C VAL A 27 -0.53 7.05 -7.72
N ASP A 28 -0.52 5.73 -7.90
CA ASP A 28 -0.96 4.80 -6.87
C ASP A 28 0.05 4.65 -5.72
N VAL A 29 -0.46 4.32 -4.53
CA VAL A 29 0.34 4.21 -3.30
C VAL A 29 1.44 3.15 -3.40
N TYR A 30 1.26 2.14 -4.25
CA TYR A 30 2.24 1.09 -4.46
C TYR A 30 3.41 1.58 -5.32
N ASN A 31 3.12 2.20 -6.47
CA ASN A 31 4.14 2.75 -7.37
C ASN A 31 4.81 4.01 -6.80
N LEU A 32 4.12 4.77 -5.95
CA LEU A 32 4.74 5.83 -5.15
C LEU A 32 5.78 5.29 -4.16
N GLY A 33 5.77 3.99 -3.86
CA GLY A 33 6.66 3.40 -2.87
C GLY A 33 6.25 3.75 -1.43
N LEU A 34 4.96 3.96 -1.19
CA LEU A 34 4.44 4.21 0.17
C LEU A 34 4.27 2.91 0.97
N ILE A 35 4.24 1.76 0.31
CA ILE A 35 4.08 0.46 0.95
C ILE A 35 5.45 -0.15 1.22
N TYR A 36 5.80 -0.36 2.48
CA TYR A 36 7.10 -0.88 2.91
C TYR A 36 7.07 -2.37 3.19
N ARG A 37 5.98 -2.87 3.79
CA ARG A 37 5.83 -4.28 4.11
C ARG A 37 4.39 -4.71 3.94
N ILE A 38 4.22 -5.93 3.44
CA ILE A 38 2.96 -6.63 3.34
C ILE A 38 3.22 -8.02 3.91
N GLU A 39 2.49 -8.40 4.96
CA GLU A 39 2.70 -9.67 5.65
C GLU A 39 1.36 -10.35 5.92
N LEU A 40 1.12 -11.47 5.25
CA LEU A 40 -0.08 -12.28 5.43
C LEU A 40 0.19 -13.45 6.38
N HIS A 41 -0.42 -13.37 7.56
CA HIS A 41 -0.34 -14.37 8.60
C HIS A 41 -1.20 -15.59 8.29
N ASP A 42 -0.90 -16.71 8.95
CA ASP A 42 -1.64 -17.97 8.78
C ASP A 42 -3.08 -17.91 9.33
N ASP A 43 -3.35 -16.96 10.20
CA ASP A 43 -4.67 -16.69 10.79
C ASP A 43 -5.52 -15.74 9.92
N THR A 44 -5.10 -15.46 8.68
CA THR A 44 -5.72 -14.52 7.73
C THR A 44 -5.62 -13.04 8.12
N THR A 45 -4.82 -12.70 9.14
CA THR A 45 -4.47 -11.31 9.44
C THR A 45 -3.48 -10.80 8.41
N LEU A 46 -3.74 -9.62 7.85
CA LEU A 46 -2.85 -8.91 6.95
C LEU A 46 -2.27 -7.69 7.69
N ASP A 47 -0.96 -7.70 7.92
CA ASP A 47 -0.23 -6.52 8.38
C ASP A 47 0.37 -5.79 7.18
N VAL A 48 0.11 -4.49 7.06
CA VAL A 48 0.69 -3.62 6.03
C VAL A 48 1.39 -2.46 6.71
N ASP A 49 2.70 -2.37 6.54
CA ASP A 49 3.48 -1.21 6.97
C ASP A 49 3.57 -0.23 5.80
N MET A 50 3.04 0.98 5.99
CA MET A 50 3.06 2.02 4.97
C MET A 50 3.46 3.37 5.56
N THR A 51 3.95 4.23 4.69
CA THR A 51 4.34 5.60 5.03
C THR A 51 3.48 6.60 4.28
N LEU A 52 3.70 7.88 4.53
CA LEU A 52 3.00 8.99 3.89
C LEU A 52 4.01 9.99 3.36
N THR A 53 3.63 10.66 2.28
CA THR A 53 4.41 11.79 1.74
C THR A 53 4.51 12.95 2.73
N ALA A 54 3.53 13.10 3.64
CA ALA A 54 3.56 14.06 4.73
C ALA A 54 2.82 13.56 6.00
N PRO A 55 3.39 13.74 7.20
CA PRO A 55 2.82 13.23 8.46
C PRO A 55 1.50 13.88 8.90
N ASN A 56 1.20 15.09 8.40
CA ASN A 56 0.00 15.85 8.77
C ASN A 56 -0.95 16.06 7.56
N CYS A 57 -0.87 15.21 6.53
CA CYS A 57 -1.77 15.36 5.38
C CYS A 57 -3.19 14.94 5.76
N PRO A 58 -4.23 15.79 5.63
CA PRO A 58 -5.61 15.39 5.92
C PRO A 58 -6.12 14.29 4.96
N ALA A 59 -5.47 14.11 3.80
CA ALA A 59 -5.74 13.01 2.89
C ALA A 59 -5.16 11.67 3.35
N ALA A 60 -4.20 11.66 4.29
CA ALA A 60 -3.57 10.44 4.76
C ALA A 60 -4.56 9.48 5.41
N ASP A 61 -5.41 9.99 6.31
CA ASP A 61 -6.46 9.19 6.95
C ASP A 61 -7.41 8.59 5.90
N PHE A 62 -7.72 9.35 4.84
CA PHE A 62 -8.55 8.86 3.75
C PHE A 62 -7.88 7.73 2.96
N ILE A 63 -6.60 7.88 2.63
CA ILE A 63 -5.82 6.84 1.93
C ILE A 63 -5.75 5.57 2.78
N VAL A 64 -5.41 5.71 4.07
CA VAL A 64 -5.29 4.58 5.00
C VAL A 64 -6.61 3.83 5.13
N GLU A 65 -7.72 4.55 5.26
CA GLU A 65 -9.05 3.94 5.32
C GLU A 65 -9.43 3.29 3.97
N ASP A 66 -9.17 3.92 2.83
CA ASP A 66 -9.44 3.35 1.50
C ASP A 66 -8.63 2.07 1.25
N VAL A 67 -7.34 2.07 1.60
CA VAL A 67 -6.48 0.88 1.57
C VAL A 67 -7.07 -0.21 2.45
N ARG A 68 -7.37 0.09 3.71
CA ARG A 68 -7.92 -0.89 4.66
C ARG A 68 -9.20 -1.53 4.12
N LEU A 69 -10.18 -0.72 3.72
CA LEU A 69 -11.47 -1.18 3.21
C LEU A 69 -11.33 -2.06 1.97
N LYS A 70 -10.45 -1.68 1.04
CA LYS A 70 -10.24 -2.46 -0.19
C LYS A 70 -9.54 -3.79 0.10
N LEU A 71 -8.57 -3.81 1.01
CA LEU A 71 -7.89 -5.04 1.42
C LEU A 71 -8.80 -5.98 2.20
N GLU A 72 -9.67 -5.45 3.08
CA GLU A 72 -10.69 -6.21 3.81
C GLU A 72 -11.69 -6.88 2.84
N GLY A 73 -11.89 -6.33 1.65
CA GLY A 73 -12.73 -6.90 0.61
C GLY A 73 -12.14 -8.13 -0.10
N ILE A 74 -10.85 -8.44 0.09
CA ILE A 74 -10.19 -9.55 -0.59
C ILE A 74 -10.54 -10.87 0.09
N THR A 75 -11.10 -11.80 -0.68
CA THR A 75 -11.38 -13.15 -0.19
C THR A 75 -10.10 -13.87 0.23
N GLY A 76 -10.02 -14.27 1.50
CA GLY A 76 -8.84 -14.90 2.11
C GLY A 76 -8.14 -14.04 3.16
N ILE A 77 -8.52 -12.77 3.29
CA ILE A 77 -8.10 -11.86 4.35
C ILE A 77 -9.25 -11.73 5.35
N GLY A 78 -8.93 -11.86 6.64
CA GLY A 78 -9.89 -11.76 7.74
C GLY A 78 -9.83 -10.41 8.45
N ASP A 79 -8.63 -9.96 8.82
CA ASP A 79 -8.37 -8.71 9.54
C ASP A 79 -7.25 -7.94 8.80
N VAL A 80 -7.39 -6.63 8.67
CA VAL A 80 -6.35 -5.78 8.04
C VAL A 80 -5.86 -4.76 9.04
N ARG A 81 -4.55 -4.77 9.26
CA ARG A 81 -3.85 -3.85 10.17
C ARG A 81 -2.91 -2.99 9.34
N ILE A 82 -3.21 -1.70 9.28
CA ILE A 82 -2.35 -0.72 8.66
C ILE A 82 -1.47 -0.09 9.75
N ASN A 83 -0.16 -0.25 9.62
CA ASN A 83 0.81 0.43 10.48
C ASN A 83 1.42 1.60 9.71
N LEU A 84 1.16 2.82 10.20
CA LEU A 84 1.82 4.01 9.69
C LEU A 84 3.23 4.11 10.27
N VAL A 85 4.23 3.93 9.42
CA VAL A 85 5.65 4.07 9.76
C VAL A 85 6.20 5.34 9.13
N PHE A 86 6.83 6.18 9.95
CA PHE A 86 7.47 7.43 9.51
C PHE A 86 8.98 7.29 9.37
N GLU A 87 9.54 6.14 9.75
CA GLU A 87 10.95 5.81 9.58
C GLU A 87 11.09 4.52 8.77
N PRO A 88 11.89 4.51 7.68
CA PRO A 88 12.57 5.68 7.09
C PRO A 88 11.59 6.73 6.54
N GLU A 89 12.02 8.00 6.48
CA GLU A 89 11.24 9.05 5.83
C GLU A 89 11.07 8.72 4.34
N TRP A 90 9.87 8.93 3.81
CA TRP A 90 9.63 8.71 2.39
C TRP A 90 10.39 9.74 1.55
N ASP A 91 11.05 9.28 0.49
CA ASP A 91 11.69 10.15 -0.50
C ASP A 91 11.26 9.73 -1.91
N LYS A 92 11.20 10.72 -2.80
CA LYS A 92 10.88 10.55 -4.22
C LYS A 92 11.75 9.52 -4.94
N ASP A 93 12.95 9.24 -4.43
CA ASP A 93 13.81 8.20 -4.99
C ASP A 93 13.22 6.79 -4.82
N MET A 94 12.30 6.58 -3.87
CA MET A 94 11.59 5.32 -3.66
C MET A 94 10.43 5.07 -4.63
N MET A 95 10.08 6.05 -5.46
CA MET A 95 9.10 5.86 -6.53
C MET A 95 9.62 4.90 -7.60
N SER A 96 8.72 4.11 -8.18
CA SER A 96 9.03 3.26 -9.33
C SER A 96 9.47 4.11 -10.54
N GLU A 97 10.22 3.51 -11.48
CA GLU A 97 10.62 4.21 -12.71
C GLU A 97 9.39 4.71 -13.51
N GLU A 98 8.31 3.94 -13.49
CA GLU A 98 7.03 4.31 -14.12
C GLU A 98 6.44 5.57 -13.49
N ALA A 99 6.40 5.65 -12.16
CA ALA A 99 5.91 6.83 -11.43
C ALA A 99 6.79 8.07 -11.68
N LYS A 100 8.11 7.90 -11.74
CA LYS A 100 9.03 9.02 -12.06
C LYS A 100 8.81 9.57 -13.46
N LEU A 101 8.50 8.70 -14.43
CA LEU A 101 8.18 9.09 -15.80
C LEU A 101 6.85 9.85 -15.90
N GLU A 102 5.79 9.36 -15.25
CA GLU A 102 4.47 10.01 -15.27
C GLU A 102 4.49 11.41 -14.63
N LEU A 103 5.30 11.60 -13.60
CA LEU A 103 5.45 12.89 -12.93
C LEU A 103 6.47 13.83 -13.61
N GLY A 104 7.08 13.40 -14.73
CA GLY A 104 7.99 14.23 -15.52
C GLY A 104 9.35 14.49 -14.88
N PHE A 105 9.83 13.57 -14.03
CA PHE A 105 11.15 13.64 -13.43
C PHE A 105 12.29 13.12 -14.34
N MET A 106 11.96 12.69 -15.57
CA MET A 106 12.90 12.13 -16.55
C MET A 106 12.75 12.80 -17.92
#